data_AF-D5DFR2-F1
#
_entry.id   AF-D5DFR2-F1
#
_cell.length_a   1.000
_cell.length_b   1.000
_cell.length_c   1.000
_cell.angle_alpha   90.00
_cell.angle_beta   90.00
_cell.angle_gamma   90.00
#
_symmetry.space_group_name_H-M   'P 1'
#
loop_
_entity.id
_entity.type
_entity.pdbx_description
1 polymer ?
#
loop_
_entity_poly.entity_id
_entity_poly.type
_entity_poly.pdbx_seq_one_letter_code
_entity_poly.pdbx_strand_id
1 'polypeptide(L)'
;MEAVDINRNEEEKKQDDKHIKRHLKARHMTMIAIGGSIGTGLFLATGSSIQTAGPGGALIAYGAIGIMVYFLMTSLGEMATFMPVSGSFSTYASHYVDPALGFALGWNYWFNWAVTLAVEIAASAIIMKFWFPDVPSIIWSALFLGLIFLLNFLSVKSYGESEYWFALVKVVTIIVFIGVGLLTIFGIFGGEYIGFKNFTLEEAPVNGGFLSVLSIFFIAGFSFQGTELVGIAAGESENPQKNIPKAIRQVFWRILLFYIAAIAVIGLIIPYTSPSLLGGDVDNIAVSPFTLVFEKAGIAAAASVMNAVILTSVLSAGTSGLYASTRMLWSMANEGQAPKALRKINRRGIPVNALVLTTIIGGLAFLTSIFGDQMYMWLLNASGMSGFIAWIGIAVSHYRFRKAYVASGREIDELAYKAKWFPLGPVLAFGMCLIVILGQNYQAVLSDKIDWYGLTVSYIGLPLFLATWWGYKIAKKTKVVPLHECIQREDKK
;
A
#
# COMPACT_ATOMS: atom_id res chain seq x y z
N MET A 1 -41.57 30.49 -11.19
CA MET A 1 -41.17 29.07 -11.02
C MET A 1 -39.91 28.77 -11.81
N GLU A 2 -39.79 29.19 -13.08
CA GLU A 2 -38.57 29.02 -13.90
C GLU A 2 -37.28 29.67 -13.37
N ALA A 3 -37.35 30.83 -12.71
CA ALA A 3 -36.15 31.50 -12.18
C ALA A 3 -35.51 30.78 -10.96
N VAL A 4 -36.27 29.93 -10.26
CA VAL A 4 -35.76 29.12 -9.14
C VAL A 4 -35.07 27.87 -9.66
N ASP A 5 -35.57 27.28 -10.75
CA ASP A 5 -34.96 26.10 -11.38
C ASP A 5 -33.66 26.42 -12.13
N ILE A 6 -33.51 27.61 -12.71
CA ILE A 6 -32.25 28.04 -13.33
C ILE A 6 -31.16 28.26 -12.26
N ASN A 7 -31.49 28.91 -11.14
CA ASN A 7 -30.53 29.10 -10.03
C ASN A 7 -30.14 27.79 -9.36
N ARG A 8 -31.08 26.84 -9.20
CA ARG A 8 -30.78 25.50 -8.69
C ARG A 8 -29.88 24.70 -9.63
N ASN A 9 -30.10 24.78 -10.94
CA ASN A 9 -29.25 24.13 -11.94
C ASN A 9 -27.87 24.79 -12.06
N GLU A 10 -27.74 26.10 -11.82
CA GLU A 10 -26.47 26.80 -11.77
C GLU A 10 -25.69 26.58 -10.46
N GLU A 11 -26.39 26.44 -9.33
CA GLU A 11 -25.79 26.03 -8.06
C GLU A 11 -25.36 24.56 -8.10
N GLU A 12 -26.19 23.64 -8.61
CA GLU A 12 -25.80 22.24 -8.86
C GLU A 12 -24.61 22.16 -9.85
N LYS A 13 -24.57 22.98 -10.93
CA LYS A 13 -23.39 23.08 -11.82
C LYS A 13 -22.15 23.67 -11.14
N LYS A 14 -22.29 24.67 -10.27
CA LYS A 14 -21.17 25.26 -9.49
C LYS A 14 -20.68 24.33 -8.39
N GLN A 15 -21.52 23.42 -7.90
CA GLN A 15 -21.17 22.39 -6.94
C GLN A 15 -20.44 21.21 -7.62
N ASP A 16 -20.84 20.85 -8.84
CA ASP A 16 -20.21 19.79 -9.64
C ASP A 16 -18.76 20.13 -10.06
N ASP A 17 -18.41 21.41 -10.18
CA ASP A 17 -17.05 21.89 -10.49
C ASP A 17 -16.05 21.79 -9.30
N LYS A 18 -16.50 21.42 -8.10
CA LYS A 18 -15.66 21.31 -6.89
C LYS A 18 -15.50 19.90 -6.34
N HIS A 19 -16.20 18.91 -6.87
CA HIS A 19 -16.13 17.53 -6.39
C HIS A 19 -15.59 16.58 -7.47
N ILE A 20 -14.85 15.54 -7.04
CA ILE A 20 -14.39 14.51 -7.97
C ILE A 20 -15.59 13.64 -8.37
N LYS A 21 -15.66 13.30 -9.67
CA LYS A 21 -16.75 12.50 -10.21
C LYS A 21 -16.70 11.06 -9.70
N ARG A 22 -17.85 10.55 -9.24
CA ARG A 22 -18.01 9.17 -8.78
C ARG A 22 -18.24 8.23 -9.97
N HIS A 23 -17.17 7.67 -10.51
CA HIS A 23 -17.20 6.76 -11.67
C HIS A 23 -16.59 5.37 -11.40
N LEU A 24 -16.16 5.10 -10.16
CA LEU A 24 -15.63 3.79 -9.81
C LEU A 24 -16.76 2.81 -9.45
N LYS A 25 -16.93 1.82 -10.33
CA LYS A 25 -17.83 0.69 -10.15
C LYS A 25 -17.28 -0.29 -9.11
N ALA A 26 -18.14 -1.17 -8.60
CA ALA A 26 -17.75 -2.23 -7.66
C ALA A 26 -16.54 -3.05 -8.13
N ARG A 27 -16.49 -3.41 -9.42
CA ARG A 27 -15.36 -4.15 -10.00
C ARG A 27 -14.03 -3.38 -9.95
N HIS A 28 -14.08 -2.05 -10.14
CA HIS A 28 -12.89 -1.20 -10.05
C HIS A 28 -12.45 -1.10 -8.59
N MET A 29 -13.37 -0.94 -7.65
CA MET A 29 -13.05 -0.92 -6.22
C MET A 29 -12.37 -2.21 -5.75
N THR A 30 -12.90 -3.36 -6.18
CA THR A 30 -12.29 -4.67 -5.96
C THR A 30 -10.88 -4.74 -6.55
N MET A 31 -10.72 -4.38 -7.83
CA MET A 31 -9.42 -4.51 -8.49
C MET A 31 -8.41 -3.47 -8.04
N ILE A 32 -8.80 -2.27 -7.63
CA ILE A 32 -7.90 -1.29 -7.01
C ILE A 32 -7.39 -1.83 -5.68
N ALA A 33 -8.28 -2.42 -4.87
CA ALA A 33 -7.85 -3.07 -3.64
C ALA A 33 -6.86 -4.20 -3.94
N ILE A 34 -7.13 -5.05 -4.96
CA ILE A 34 -6.29 -6.20 -5.37
C ILE A 34 -5.00 -5.79 -6.11
N GLY A 35 -5.00 -4.73 -6.89
CA GLY A 35 -3.86 -4.27 -7.67
C GLY A 35 -2.87 -3.53 -6.79
N GLY A 36 -3.37 -2.66 -5.90
CA GLY A 36 -2.55 -1.78 -5.05
C GLY A 36 -1.76 -2.46 -3.93
N SER A 37 -1.93 -3.76 -3.70
CA SER A 37 -1.24 -4.52 -2.63
C SER A 37 -0.66 -5.86 -3.13
N ILE A 38 -0.58 -6.01 -4.45
CA ILE A 38 0.19 -7.07 -5.10
C ILE A 38 1.19 -6.36 -5.99
N GLY A 39 2.45 -6.38 -5.56
CA GLY A 39 3.53 -5.67 -6.23
C GLY A 39 4.88 -6.32 -5.96
N THR A 40 5.92 -5.50 -6.00
CA THR A 40 7.31 -5.87 -5.72
C THR A 40 7.49 -6.65 -4.42
N GLY A 41 6.73 -6.30 -3.37
CA GLY A 41 6.75 -7.01 -2.09
C GLY A 41 6.48 -8.52 -2.21
N LEU A 42 5.40 -8.91 -2.90
CA LEU A 42 5.06 -10.33 -3.08
C LEU A 42 6.05 -11.03 -4.03
N PHE A 43 6.34 -10.43 -5.17
CA PHE A 43 7.08 -11.10 -6.24
C PHE A 43 8.60 -11.09 -6.06
N LEU A 44 9.16 -10.10 -5.37
CA LEU A 44 10.61 -9.93 -5.23
C LEU A 44 11.04 -10.08 -3.76
N ALA A 45 10.35 -9.42 -2.83
CA ALA A 45 10.79 -9.36 -1.43
C ALA A 45 10.52 -10.64 -0.62
N THR A 46 9.59 -11.50 -1.07
CA THR A 46 9.31 -12.78 -0.39
C THR A 46 10.49 -13.74 -0.39
N GLY A 47 11.36 -13.70 -1.41
CA GLY A 47 12.55 -14.55 -1.48
C GLY A 47 13.49 -14.28 -0.32
N SER A 48 13.81 -13.00 -0.10
CA SER A 48 14.58 -12.55 1.05
C SER A 48 13.91 -12.92 2.38
N SER A 49 12.58 -12.76 2.49
CA SER A 49 11.85 -13.13 3.71
C SER A 49 11.97 -14.62 4.06
N ILE A 50 11.84 -15.49 3.06
CA ILE A 50 11.95 -16.95 3.22
C ILE A 50 13.40 -17.33 3.57
N GLN A 51 14.39 -16.73 2.92
CA GLN A 51 15.79 -17.00 3.23
C GLN A 51 16.17 -16.56 4.64
N THR A 52 15.73 -15.38 5.08
CA THR A 52 16.10 -14.84 6.40
C THR A 52 15.45 -15.63 7.54
N ALA A 53 14.13 -15.82 7.50
CA ALA A 53 13.37 -16.41 8.61
C ALA A 53 13.03 -17.90 8.42
N GLY A 54 13.41 -18.50 7.30
CA GLY A 54 12.96 -19.83 6.91
C GLY A 54 11.51 -19.82 6.37
N PRO A 55 11.06 -20.94 5.78
CA PRO A 55 9.76 -20.99 5.11
C PRO A 55 8.59 -20.90 6.09
N GLY A 56 8.69 -21.48 7.29
CA GLY A 56 7.68 -21.33 8.33
C GLY A 56 7.74 -19.98 9.03
N GLY A 57 8.94 -19.43 9.26
CA GLY A 57 9.09 -18.08 9.81
C GLY A 57 8.47 -17.02 8.91
N ALA A 58 8.65 -17.12 7.59
CA ALA A 58 7.96 -16.29 6.61
C ALA A 58 6.43 -16.42 6.69
N LEU A 59 5.89 -17.64 6.78
CA LEU A 59 4.45 -17.85 6.94
C LEU A 59 3.90 -17.22 8.23
N ILE A 60 4.63 -17.33 9.35
CA ILE A 60 4.26 -16.72 10.63
C ILE A 60 4.23 -15.19 10.49
N ALA A 61 5.27 -14.60 9.90
CA ALA A 61 5.36 -13.15 9.72
C ALA A 61 4.25 -12.60 8.83
N TYR A 62 4.08 -13.15 7.63
CA TYR A 62 3.04 -12.70 6.70
C TYR A 62 1.63 -13.01 7.22
N GLY A 63 1.44 -14.09 7.98
CA GLY A 63 0.19 -14.39 8.68
C GLY A 63 -0.15 -13.37 9.76
N ALA A 64 0.81 -13.04 10.63
CA ALA A 64 0.62 -12.06 11.69
C ALA A 64 0.35 -10.65 11.15
N ILE A 65 1.12 -10.22 10.16
CA ILE A 65 0.89 -8.94 9.47
C ILE A 65 -0.43 -8.97 8.69
N GLY A 66 -0.78 -10.10 8.07
CA GLY A 66 -2.07 -10.27 7.41
C GLY A 66 -3.26 -10.08 8.37
N ILE A 67 -3.17 -10.61 9.59
CA ILE A 67 -4.19 -10.39 10.65
C ILE A 67 -4.26 -8.91 11.03
N MET A 68 -3.12 -8.25 11.21
CA MET A 68 -3.05 -6.81 11.48
C MET A 68 -3.75 -5.99 10.38
N VAL A 69 -3.42 -6.27 9.11
CA VAL A 69 -4.00 -5.59 7.93
C VAL A 69 -5.48 -5.87 7.81
N TYR A 70 -5.94 -7.09 8.09
CA TYR A 70 -7.37 -7.40 8.14
C TYR A 70 -8.11 -6.49 9.12
N PHE A 71 -7.61 -6.34 10.35
CA PHE A 71 -8.24 -5.44 11.32
C PHE A 71 -8.22 -3.98 10.86
N LEU A 72 -7.09 -3.50 10.33
CA LEU A 72 -6.99 -2.15 9.76
C LEU A 72 -8.00 -1.91 8.64
N MET A 73 -8.18 -2.88 7.75
CA MET A 73 -9.13 -2.79 6.64
C MET A 73 -10.58 -2.83 7.12
N THR A 74 -10.90 -3.61 8.15
CA THR A 74 -12.24 -3.54 8.76
C THR A 74 -12.50 -2.18 9.44
N SER A 75 -11.50 -1.64 10.13
CA SER A 75 -11.57 -0.30 10.73
C SER A 75 -11.76 0.80 9.68
N LEU A 76 -10.97 0.75 8.61
CA LEU A 76 -11.05 1.69 7.49
C LEU A 76 -12.39 1.55 6.75
N GLY A 77 -12.86 0.32 6.54
CA GLY A 77 -14.12 0.03 5.86
C GLY A 77 -15.31 0.67 6.55
N GLU A 78 -15.37 0.58 7.89
CA GLU A 78 -16.45 1.19 8.67
C GLU A 78 -16.46 2.71 8.54
N MET A 79 -15.32 3.37 8.75
CA MET A 79 -15.21 4.83 8.57
C MET A 79 -15.50 5.26 7.12
N ALA A 80 -14.97 4.53 6.13
CA ALA A 80 -15.13 4.89 4.72
C ALA A 80 -16.54 4.63 4.17
N THR A 81 -17.31 3.72 4.77
CA THR A 81 -18.74 3.58 4.45
C THR A 81 -19.60 4.68 5.07
N PHE A 82 -19.17 5.23 6.21
CA PHE A 82 -19.87 6.30 6.90
C PHE A 82 -19.54 7.67 6.29
N MET A 83 -18.26 7.98 6.09
CA MET A 83 -17.76 9.20 5.46
C MET A 83 -16.93 8.87 4.22
N PRO A 84 -17.53 8.66 3.04
CA PRO A 84 -16.79 8.30 1.82
C PRO A 84 -16.12 9.53 1.19
N VAL A 85 -14.91 9.85 1.65
CA VAL A 85 -14.10 10.99 1.19
C VAL A 85 -12.70 10.58 0.73
N SER A 86 -12.17 11.26 -0.29
CA SER A 86 -10.87 10.92 -0.88
C SER A 86 -9.68 11.16 0.05
N GLY A 87 -9.78 12.07 1.03
CA GLY A 87 -8.74 12.26 2.05
C GLY A 87 -8.66 11.11 3.06
N SER A 88 -9.67 10.24 3.09
CA SER A 88 -9.66 9.00 3.87
C SER A 88 -9.17 9.23 5.31
N PHE A 89 -8.17 8.47 5.76
CA PHE A 89 -7.61 8.54 7.11
C PHE A 89 -6.95 9.87 7.49
N SER A 90 -6.53 10.71 6.53
CA SER A 90 -6.09 12.07 6.85
C SER A 90 -7.29 12.92 7.31
N THR A 91 -8.40 12.85 6.58
CA THR A 91 -9.65 13.52 6.94
C THR A 91 -10.23 12.93 8.23
N TYR A 92 -10.25 11.60 8.38
CA TYR A 92 -10.75 10.95 9.60
C TYR A 92 -9.93 11.34 10.84
N ALA A 93 -8.61 11.43 10.72
CA ALA A 93 -7.76 11.90 11.82
C ALA A 93 -8.00 13.38 12.15
N SER A 94 -8.16 14.24 11.12
CA SER A 94 -8.51 15.65 11.33
C SER A 94 -9.85 15.82 12.05
N HIS A 95 -10.83 14.98 11.71
CA HIS A 95 -12.19 15.04 12.24
C HIS A 95 -12.34 14.41 13.62
N TYR A 96 -11.83 13.19 13.80
CA TYR A 96 -12.07 12.40 15.01
C TYR A 96 -10.95 12.51 16.05
N VAL A 97 -9.76 13.00 15.66
CA VAL A 97 -8.58 13.02 16.53
C VAL A 97 -8.10 14.44 16.82
N ASP A 98 -7.37 15.05 15.87
CA ASP A 98 -6.76 16.38 15.95
C ASP A 98 -6.44 16.85 14.51
N PRO A 99 -6.80 18.07 14.10
CA PRO A 99 -6.45 18.60 12.77
C PRO A 99 -4.96 18.54 12.42
N ALA A 100 -4.06 18.65 13.42
CA ALA A 100 -2.63 18.52 13.17
C ALA A 100 -2.20 17.08 12.87
N LEU A 101 -2.88 16.09 13.46
CA LEU A 101 -2.59 14.69 13.15
C LEU A 101 -3.03 14.36 11.72
N GLY A 102 -4.21 14.83 11.30
CA GLY A 102 -4.66 14.63 9.92
C GLY A 102 -3.78 15.32 8.88
N PHE A 103 -3.31 16.55 9.16
CA PHE A 103 -2.30 17.24 8.33
C PHE A 103 -1.02 16.40 8.20
N ALA A 104 -0.46 15.93 9.32
CA ALA A 104 0.77 15.15 9.32
C ALA A 104 0.61 13.82 8.58
N LEU A 105 -0.49 13.10 8.82
CA LEU A 105 -0.79 11.83 8.14
C LEU A 105 -0.95 12.03 6.63
N GLY A 106 -1.61 13.10 6.21
CA GLY A 106 -1.82 13.38 4.79
C GLY A 106 -0.52 13.69 4.04
N TRP A 107 0.35 14.54 4.62
CA TRP A 107 1.69 14.82 4.04
C TRP A 107 2.61 13.60 4.09
N ASN A 108 2.61 12.86 5.19
CA ASN A 108 3.37 11.62 5.34
C ASN A 108 2.95 10.57 4.30
N TYR A 109 1.65 10.41 4.06
CA TYR A 109 1.14 9.46 3.08
C TYR A 109 1.40 9.89 1.63
N TRP A 110 1.26 11.20 1.34
CA TRP A 110 1.65 11.73 0.03
C TRP A 110 3.14 11.52 -0.25
N PHE A 111 4.00 11.78 0.74
CA PHE A 111 5.44 11.56 0.64
C PHE A 111 5.75 10.08 0.38
N ASN A 112 5.14 9.15 1.13
CA ASN A 112 5.29 7.71 0.93
C ASN A 112 5.05 7.31 -0.54
N TRP A 113 3.91 7.70 -1.11
CA TRP A 113 3.58 7.31 -2.47
C TRP A 113 4.37 8.07 -3.54
N ALA A 114 4.82 9.29 -3.25
CA ALA A 114 5.73 10.02 -4.14
C ALA A 114 7.10 9.32 -4.22
N VAL A 115 7.64 8.83 -3.09
CA VAL A 115 8.88 8.05 -3.08
C VAL A 115 8.64 6.65 -3.66
N THR A 116 7.56 5.98 -3.33
CA THR A 116 7.21 4.66 -3.89
C THR A 116 7.14 4.70 -5.42
N LEU A 117 6.64 5.79 -6.01
CA LEU A 117 6.69 5.97 -7.46
C LEU A 117 8.13 5.88 -8.02
N ALA A 118 9.12 6.45 -7.33
CA ALA A 118 10.52 6.32 -7.71
C ALA A 118 11.02 4.87 -7.65
N VAL A 119 10.60 4.13 -6.62
CA VAL A 119 10.94 2.71 -6.44
C VAL A 119 10.38 1.87 -7.57
N GLU A 120 9.12 2.06 -7.91
CA GLU A 120 8.46 1.30 -8.97
C GLU A 120 9.10 1.61 -10.33
N ILE A 121 9.44 2.87 -10.60
CA ILE A 121 10.12 3.24 -11.85
C ILE A 121 11.53 2.62 -11.90
N ALA A 122 12.30 2.66 -10.81
CA ALA A 122 13.60 2.00 -10.74
C ALA A 122 13.48 0.47 -10.95
N ALA A 123 12.53 -0.17 -10.27
CA ALA A 123 12.27 -1.60 -10.41
C ALA A 123 11.87 -1.96 -11.85
N SER A 124 11.03 -1.16 -12.50
CA SER A 124 10.62 -1.39 -13.89
C SER A 124 11.81 -1.34 -14.85
N ALA A 125 12.77 -0.44 -14.63
CA ALA A 125 13.97 -0.35 -15.44
C ALA A 125 14.91 -1.55 -15.24
N ILE A 126 15.05 -2.04 -14.00
CA ILE A 126 15.81 -3.26 -13.69
C ILE A 126 15.18 -4.47 -14.40
N ILE A 127 13.85 -4.61 -14.36
CA ILE A 127 13.14 -5.69 -15.04
C ILE A 127 13.35 -5.63 -16.55
N MET A 128 13.36 -4.42 -17.15
CA MET A 128 13.58 -4.28 -18.59
C MET A 128 14.97 -4.71 -19.06
N LYS A 129 15.98 -4.68 -18.18
CA LYS A 129 17.32 -5.23 -18.49
C LYS A 129 17.29 -6.73 -18.81
N PHE A 130 16.25 -7.47 -18.40
CA PHE A 130 16.09 -8.87 -18.77
C PHE A 130 15.98 -9.06 -20.30
N TRP A 131 15.22 -8.20 -20.99
CA TRP A 131 15.08 -8.27 -22.46
C TRP A 131 16.05 -7.35 -23.19
N PHE A 132 16.38 -6.20 -22.59
CA PHE A 132 17.17 -5.14 -23.21
C PHE A 132 18.32 -4.70 -22.27
N PRO A 133 19.33 -5.56 -22.06
CA PRO A 133 20.40 -5.31 -21.08
C PRO A 133 21.25 -4.08 -21.43
N ASP A 134 21.43 -3.78 -22.72
CA ASP A 134 22.27 -2.69 -23.20
C ASP A 134 21.58 -1.32 -23.18
N VAL A 135 20.27 -1.27 -22.92
CA VAL A 135 19.51 -0.02 -22.89
C VAL A 135 19.63 0.63 -21.51
N PRO A 136 20.09 1.89 -21.40
CA PRO A 136 20.21 2.58 -20.13
C PRO A 136 18.90 2.65 -19.34
N SER A 137 18.96 2.35 -18.03
CA SER A 137 17.78 2.36 -17.13
C SER A 137 16.99 3.66 -17.18
N ILE A 138 17.66 4.80 -17.37
CA ILE A 138 17.02 6.13 -17.45
C ILE A 138 15.96 6.22 -18.57
N ILE A 139 16.17 5.52 -19.69
CA ILE A 139 15.24 5.56 -20.83
C ILE A 139 13.94 4.85 -20.47
N TRP A 140 14.04 3.64 -19.90
CA TRP A 140 12.90 2.89 -19.40
C TRP A 140 12.17 3.64 -18.29
N SER A 141 12.93 4.22 -17.36
CA SER A 141 12.36 4.99 -16.26
C SER A 141 11.57 6.21 -16.73
N ALA A 142 12.11 6.98 -17.68
CA ALA A 142 11.41 8.13 -18.25
C ALA A 142 10.15 7.72 -19.03
N LEU A 143 10.24 6.62 -19.80
CA LEU A 143 9.11 6.06 -20.55
C LEU A 143 7.98 5.65 -19.60
N PHE A 144 8.30 4.90 -18.54
CA PHE A 144 7.29 4.41 -17.60
C PHE A 144 6.73 5.51 -16.70
N LEU A 145 7.54 6.49 -16.29
CA LEU A 145 7.04 7.71 -15.63
C LEU A 145 6.02 8.44 -16.51
N GLY A 146 6.34 8.61 -17.80
CA GLY A 146 5.44 9.21 -18.79
C GLY A 146 4.15 8.41 -18.98
N LEU A 147 4.24 7.09 -19.04
CA LEU A 147 3.08 6.19 -19.13
C LEU A 147 2.18 6.31 -17.90
N ILE A 148 2.76 6.21 -16.70
CA ILE A 148 2.05 6.32 -15.42
C ILE A 148 1.35 7.68 -15.29
N PHE A 149 2.05 8.76 -15.68
CA PHE A 149 1.48 10.11 -15.72
C PHE A 149 0.29 10.18 -16.68
N LEU A 150 0.45 9.67 -17.90
CA LEU A 150 -0.59 9.71 -18.93
C LEU A 150 -1.84 8.95 -18.49
N LEU A 151 -1.69 7.74 -17.94
CA LEU A 151 -2.80 6.94 -17.43
C LEU A 151 -3.60 7.68 -16.35
N ASN A 152 -2.90 8.40 -15.46
CA ASN A 152 -3.52 9.22 -14.41
C ASN A 152 -4.10 10.55 -14.92
N PHE A 153 -3.59 11.08 -16.04
CA PHE A 153 -4.06 12.33 -16.64
C PHE A 153 -5.33 12.15 -17.48
N LEU A 154 -5.52 10.98 -18.10
CA LEU A 154 -6.59 10.74 -19.07
C LEU A 154 -8.00 10.80 -18.45
N SER A 155 -8.32 9.91 -17.52
CA SER A 155 -9.57 9.95 -16.73
C SER A 155 -9.55 8.93 -15.57
N VAL A 156 -10.39 9.14 -14.55
CA VAL A 156 -10.62 8.16 -13.47
C VAL A 156 -11.09 6.82 -14.01
N LYS A 157 -11.92 6.82 -15.06
CA LYS A 157 -12.42 5.61 -15.70
C LYS A 157 -11.27 4.87 -16.40
N SER A 158 -10.42 5.58 -17.14
CA SER A 158 -9.24 5.01 -17.80
C SER A 158 -8.28 4.38 -16.78
N TYR A 159 -8.06 5.05 -15.66
CA TYR A 159 -7.32 4.49 -14.52
C TYR A 159 -7.98 3.21 -14.00
N GLY A 160 -9.28 3.25 -13.67
CA GLY A 160 -10.00 2.10 -13.12
C GLY A 160 -10.04 0.88 -14.05
N GLU A 161 -10.16 1.08 -15.37
CA GLU A 161 -10.10 -0.01 -16.36
C GLU A 161 -8.66 -0.55 -16.51
N SER A 162 -7.65 0.32 -16.54
CA SER A 162 -6.24 -0.12 -16.63
C SER A 162 -5.86 -0.95 -15.42
N GLU A 163 -6.24 -0.49 -14.23
CA GLU A 163 -5.98 -1.19 -12.98
C GLU A 163 -6.78 -2.50 -12.89
N TYR A 164 -7.99 -2.55 -13.45
CA TYR A 164 -8.75 -3.80 -13.56
C TYR A 164 -7.97 -4.86 -14.34
N TRP A 165 -7.42 -4.51 -15.50
CA TRP A 165 -6.65 -5.45 -16.32
C TRP A 165 -5.30 -5.81 -15.69
N PHE A 166 -4.57 -4.83 -15.14
CA PHE A 166 -3.31 -5.12 -14.45
C PHE A 166 -3.52 -6.04 -13.25
N ALA A 167 -4.53 -5.79 -12.41
CA ALA A 167 -4.85 -6.65 -11.29
C ALA A 167 -5.26 -8.06 -11.76
N LEU A 168 -6.03 -8.18 -12.85
CA LEU A 168 -6.46 -9.47 -13.38
C LEU A 168 -5.27 -10.35 -13.78
N VAL A 169 -4.26 -9.79 -14.47
CA VAL A 169 -3.03 -10.51 -14.84
C VAL A 169 -2.33 -11.06 -13.59
N LYS A 170 -2.23 -10.26 -12.52
CA LYS A 170 -1.64 -10.70 -11.25
C LYS A 170 -2.40 -11.87 -10.63
N VAL A 171 -3.72 -11.74 -10.51
CA VAL A 171 -4.57 -12.77 -9.89
C VAL A 171 -4.48 -14.08 -10.65
N VAL A 172 -4.63 -14.04 -11.98
CA VAL A 172 -4.55 -15.24 -12.82
C VAL A 172 -3.18 -15.89 -12.68
N THR A 173 -2.10 -15.09 -12.70
CA THR A 173 -0.73 -15.62 -12.55
C THR A 173 -0.55 -16.34 -11.21
N ILE A 174 -1.05 -15.77 -10.11
CA ILE A 174 -0.91 -16.41 -8.79
C ILE A 174 -1.74 -17.69 -8.70
N ILE A 175 -2.93 -17.74 -9.30
CA ILE A 175 -3.74 -18.98 -9.34
C ILE A 175 -3.00 -20.07 -10.12
N VAL A 176 -2.47 -19.73 -11.31
CA VAL A 176 -1.67 -20.66 -12.13
C VAL A 176 -0.41 -21.11 -11.37
N PHE A 177 0.26 -20.18 -10.70
CA PHE A 177 1.43 -20.44 -9.88
C PHE A 177 1.14 -21.45 -8.77
N ILE A 178 0.06 -21.27 -8.01
CA ILE A 178 -0.33 -22.21 -6.96
C ILE A 178 -0.63 -23.59 -7.56
N GLY A 179 -1.37 -23.64 -8.68
CA GLY A 179 -1.67 -24.90 -9.37
C GLY A 179 -0.42 -25.65 -9.82
N VAL A 180 0.47 -24.97 -10.55
CA VAL A 180 1.75 -25.56 -11.02
C VAL A 180 2.64 -25.94 -9.84
N GLY A 181 2.71 -25.10 -8.81
CA GLY A 181 3.47 -25.38 -7.61
C GLY A 181 3.00 -26.64 -6.90
N LEU A 182 1.68 -26.81 -6.70
CA LEU A 182 1.12 -28.03 -6.12
C LEU A 182 1.45 -29.26 -6.97
N LEU A 183 1.29 -29.19 -8.28
CA LEU A 183 1.64 -30.29 -9.18
C LEU A 183 3.14 -30.63 -9.12
N THR A 184 4.01 -29.63 -8.95
CA THR A 184 5.46 -29.80 -8.77
C THR A 184 5.78 -30.45 -7.43
N ILE A 185 5.10 -30.04 -6.35
CA ILE A 185 5.27 -30.64 -5.00
C ILE A 185 4.92 -32.14 -5.01
N PHE A 186 3.88 -32.53 -5.76
CA PHE A 186 3.48 -33.92 -5.94
C PHE A 186 4.32 -34.71 -6.95
N GLY A 187 5.35 -34.11 -7.56
CA GLY A 187 6.23 -34.75 -8.53
C GLY A 187 5.64 -34.95 -9.92
N ILE A 188 4.46 -34.39 -10.20
CA ILE A 188 3.83 -34.43 -11.53
C ILE A 188 4.64 -33.58 -12.52
N PHE A 189 5.13 -32.42 -12.04
CA PHE A 189 6.16 -31.65 -12.73
C PHE A 189 7.51 -31.85 -12.02
N GLY A 190 8.58 -32.10 -12.78
CA GLY A 190 9.93 -32.31 -12.24
C GLY A 190 10.27 -33.76 -11.84
N GLY A 191 9.30 -34.67 -11.76
CA GLY A 191 9.53 -36.11 -11.62
C GLY A 191 9.85 -36.63 -10.21
N GLU A 192 9.96 -35.76 -9.21
CA GLU A 192 10.26 -36.14 -7.82
C GLU A 192 9.25 -35.53 -6.84
N TYR A 193 8.77 -36.35 -5.90
CA TYR A 193 7.94 -35.87 -4.79
C TYR A 193 8.78 -35.05 -3.81
N ILE A 194 8.48 -33.76 -3.67
CA ILE A 194 9.24 -32.84 -2.80
C ILE A 194 8.79 -32.96 -1.34
N GLY A 195 7.47 -33.06 -1.12
CA GLY A 195 6.87 -33.08 0.22
C GLY A 195 7.30 -31.88 1.08
N PHE A 196 7.60 -32.13 2.35
CA PHE A 196 7.97 -31.10 3.34
C PHE A 196 9.49 -30.98 3.57
N LYS A 197 10.33 -31.54 2.69
CA LYS A 197 11.78 -31.61 2.89
C LYS A 197 12.43 -30.26 3.23
N ASN A 198 12.01 -29.20 2.55
CA ASN A 198 12.55 -27.85 2.76
C ASN A 198 12.05 -27.19 4.06
N PHE A 199 10.97 -27.67 4.67
CA PHE A 199 10.47 -27.21 5.96
C PHE A 199 11.17 -27.86 7.16
N THR A 200 11.95 -28.92 6.91
CA THR A 200 12.75 -29.64 7.92
C THR A 200 14.25 -29.53 7.65
N LEU A 201 14.63 -28.69 6.69
CA LEU A 201 16.03 -28.46 6.32
C LEU A 201 16.70 -27.58 7.37
N GLU A 202 17.80 -28.03 7.96
CA GLU A 202 18.62 -27.23 8.89
C GLU A 202 17.79 -26.57 10.02
N GLU A 203 17.77 -25.24 10.13
CA GLU A 203 17.01 -24.51 11.15
C GLU A 203 15.53 -24.30 10.77
N ALA A 204 15.09 -24.80 9.62
CA ALA A 204 13.69 -24.77 9.24
C ALA A 204 12.83 -25.56 10.26
N PRO A 205 11.59 -25.13 10.53
CA PRO A 205 10.81 -24.18 9.75
C PRO A 205 11.11 -22.70 10.06
N VAL A 206 11.85 -22.38 11.13
CA VAL A 206 12.11 -21.00 11.59
C VAL A 206 13.61 -20.78 11.77
N ASN A 207 14.25 -20.26 10.72
CA ASN A 207 15.68 -19.93 10.71
C ASN A 207 15.97 -18.67 11.54
N GLY A 208 16.96 -18.72 12.44
CA GLY A 208 17.32 -17.59 13.31
C GLY A 208 16.28 -17.26 14.41
N GLY A 209 15.31 -18.14 14.66
CA GLY A 209 14.34 -18.03 15.75
C GLY A 209 13.36 -16.86 15.64
N PHE A 210 12.72 -16.51 16.76
CA PHE A 210 11.65 -15.49 16.79
C PHE A 210 12.13 -14.09 16.39
N LEU A 211 13.38 -13.73 16.72
CA LEU A 211 13.93 -12.43 16.33
C LEU A 211 14.10 -12.30 14.82
N SER A 212 14.46 -13.39 14.12
CA SER A 212 14.52 -13.42 12.66
C SER A 212 13.12 -13.23 12.04
N VAL A 213 12.09 -13.85 12.63
CA VAL A 213 10.69 -13.62 12.23
C VAL A 213 10.29 -12.15 12.41
N LEU A 214 10.65 -11.52 13.53
CA LEU A 214 10.41 -10.09 13.74
C LEU A 214 11.18 -9.22 12.73
N SER A 215 12.39 -9.62 12.33
CA SER A 215 13.22 -8.87 11.37
C SER A 215 12.52 -8.64 10.03
N ILE A 216 11.70 -9.60 9.60
CA ILE A 216 11.00 -9.56 8.31
C ILE A 216 9.58 -8.97 8.42
N PHE A 217 9.12 -8.55 9.61
CA PHE A 217 7.80 -7.93 9.78
C PHE A 217 7.66 -6.64 8.96
N PHE A 218 8.74 -5.86 8.87
CA PHE A 218 8.76 -4.63 8.08
C PHE A 218 8.57 -4.94 6.58
N ILE A 219 9.31 -5.91 6.04
CA ILE A 219 9.20 -6.35 4.64
C ILE A 219 7.80 -6.93 4.35
N ALA A 220 7.28 -7.75 5.26
CA ALA A 220 5.94 -8.30 5.15
C ALA A 220 4.88 -7.18 5.15
N GLY A 221 4.96 -6.22 6.07
CA GLY A 221 4.02 -5.10 6.12
C GLY A 221 4.13 -4.16 4.94
N PHE A 222 5.34 -3.90 4.43
CA PHE A 222 5.55 -3.18 3.17
C PHE A 222 4.81 -3.86 2.01
N SER A 223 4.84 -5.19 1.94
CA SER A 223 4.14 -5.95 0.89
C SER A 223 2.62 -5.78 0.92
N PHE A 224 2.04 -5.56 2.11
CA PHE A 224 0.60 -5.30 2.27
C PHE A 224 0.20 -3.81 2.22
N GLN A 225 1.15 -2.90 2.01
CA GLN A 225 0.82 -1.50 1.76
C GLN A 225 -0.04 -1.38 0.50
N GLY A 226 -0.84 -0.32 0.47
CA GLY A 226 -1.81 -0.06 -0.59
C GLY A 226 -3.09 -0.88 -0.53
N THR A 227 -3.27 -1.75 0.46
CA THR A 227 -4.62 -2.23 0.83
C THR A 227 -5.54 -1.08 1.21
N GLU A 228 -5.00 -0.03 1.86
CA GLU A 228 -5.76 1.14 2.30
C GLU A 228 -6.20 2.08 1.16
N LEU A 229 -5.75 1.87 -0.09
CA LEU A 229 -6.21 2.64 -1.25
C LEU A 229 -7.73 2.57 -1.45
N VAL A 230 -8.35 1.48 -1.01
CA VAL A 230 -9.81 1.34 -1.01
C VAL A 230 -10.50 2.48 -0.24
N GLY A 231 -9.87 3.00 0.81
CA GLY A 231 -10.39 4.13 1.58
C GLY A 231 -10.30 5.45 0.84
N ILE A 232 -9.28 5.66 0.00
CA ILE A 232 -9.16 6.85 -0.85
C ILE A 232 -10.12 6.76 -2.04
N ALA A 233 -10.21 5.59 -2.66
CA ALA A 233 -11.14 5.31 -3.74
C ALA A 233 -12.62 5.36 -3.30
N ALA A 234 -12.89 5.27 -1.99
CA ALA A 234 -14.23 5.43 -1.42
C ALA A 234 -14.91 6.73 -1.86
N GLY A 235 -14.15 7.83 -1.94
CA GLY A 235 -14.66 9.15 -2.36
C GLY A 235 -15.15 9.20 -3.81
N GLU A 236 -14.65 8.29 -4.65
CA GLU A 236 -14.97 8.21 -6.09
C GLU A 236 -15.88 7.00 -6.44
N SER A 237 -16.33 6.25 -5.43
CA SER A 237 -17.21 5.08 -5.59
C SER A 237 -18.66 5.49 -5.83
N GLU A 238 -19.32 4.84 -6.80
CA GLU A 238 -20.74 5.09 -7.12
C GLU A 238 -21.69 4.69 -5.98
N ASN A 239 -21.35 3.62 -5.23
CA ASN A 239 -22.12 3.16 -4.07
C ASN A 239 -21.17 2.71 -2.94
N PRO A 240 -20.63 3.66 -2.15
CA PRO A 240 -19.65 3.37 -1.10
C PRO A 240 -20.15 2.34 -0.08
N GLN A 241 -21.39 2.47 0.37
CA GLN A 241 -22.02 1.61 1.38
C GLN A 241 -22.07 0.13 0.97
N LYS A 242 -22.20 -0.17 -0.33
CA LYS A 242 -22.20 -1.55 -0.84
C LYS A 242 -20.83 -2.00 -1.37
N ASN A 243 -20.11 -1.12 -2.04
CA ASN A 243 -18.88 -1.46 -2.75
C ASN A 243 -17.68 -1.62 -1.81
N ILE A 244 -17.56 -0.76 -0.79
CA ILE A 244 -16.45 -0.81 0.17
C ILE A 244 -16.51 -2.12 0.98
N PRO A 245 -17.63 -2.54 1.58
CA PRO A 245 -17.68 -3.80 2.32
C PRO A 245 -17.40 -5.05 1.49
N LYS A 246 -17.66 -5.00 0.18
CA LYS A 246 -17.29 -6.08 -0.75
C LYS A 246 -15.77 -6.11 -0.96
N ALA A 247 -15.16 -4.95 -1.21
CA ALA A 247 -13.71 -4.83 -1.39
C ALA A 247 -12.95 -5.27 -0.12
N ILE A 248 -13.38 -4.82 1.07
CA ILE A 248 -12.76 -5.22 2.36
C ILE A 248 -12.84 -6.74 2.59
N ARG A 249 -13.98 -7.38 2.29
CA ARG A 249 -14.11 -8.84 2.40
C ARG A 249 -13.17 -9.60 1.46
N GLN A 250 -12.87 -9.04 0.29
CA GLN A 250 -11.94 -9.63 -0.65
C GLN A 250 -10.49 -9.51 -0.17
N VAL A 251 -10.13 -8.48 0.60
CA VAL A 251 -8.78 -8.35 1.18
C VAL A 251 -8.43 -9.58 2.03
N PHE A 252 -9.37 -10.11 2.82
CA PHE A 252 -9.13 -11.31 3.65
C PHE A 252 -8.74 -12.54 2.81
N TRP A 253 -9.54 -12.87 1.80
CA TRP A 253 -9.26 -14.00 0.90
C TRP A 253 -7.96 -13.81 0.13
N ARG A 254 -7.61 -12.57 -0.17
CA ARG A 254 -6.36 -12.19 -0.81
C ARG A 254 -5.13 -12.41 0.07
N ILE A 255 -5.18 -12.06 1.35
CA ILE A 255 -4.07 -12.31 2.29
C ILE A 255 -3.80 -13.81 2.36
N LEU A 256 -4.86 -14.62 2.48
CA LEU A 256 -4.74 -16.07 2.55
C LEU A 256 -4.23 -16.69 1.24
N LEU A 257 -4.81 -16.34 0.10
CA LEU A 257 -4.51 -16.99 -1.18
C LEU A 257 -3.23 -16.45 -1.84
N PHE A 258 -3.00 -15.14 -1.87
CA PHE A 258 -1.86 -14.59 -2.62
C PHE A 258 -0.55 -14.61 -1.85
N TYR A 259 -0.60 -14.48 -0.53
CA TYR A 259 0.61 -14.45 0.29
C TYR A 259 0.87 -15.81 0.93
N ILE A 260 -0.04 -16.28 1.79
CA ILE A 260 0.20 -17.50 2.59
C ILE A 260 0.38 -18.72 1.67
N ALA A 261 -0.53 -18.94 0.71
CA ALA A 261 -0.41 -20.09 -0.19
C ALA A 261 0.82 -19.97 -1.12
N ALA A 262 1.11 -18.78 -1.67
CA ALA A 262 2.27 -18.61 -2.54
C ALA A 262 3.60 -18.81 -1.78
N ILE A 263 3.75 -18.23 -0.59
CA ILE A 263 4.93 -18.41 0.28
C ILE A 263 5.07 -19.88 0.67
N ALA A 264 3.97 -20.57 0.99
CA ALA A 264 4.01 -22.00 1.30
C ALA A 264 4.50 -22.83 0.10
N VAL A 265 4.00 -22.55 -1.11
CA VAL A 265 4.46 -23.20 -2.35
C VAL A 265 5.95 -22.95 -2.59
N ILE A 266 6.40 -21.70 -2.48
CA ILE A 266 7.83 -21.35 -2.65
C ILE A 266 8.67 -22.09 -1.61
N GLY A 267 8.30 -22.01 -0.33
CA GLY A 267 9.04 -22.63 0.77
C GLY A 267 9.04 -24.15 0.74
N LEU A 268 8.04 -24.79 0.12
CA LEU A 268 8.03 -26.24 -0.10
C LEU A 268 8.98 -26.61 -1.25
N ILE A 269 9.00 -25.83 -2.33
CA ILE A 269 9.73 -26.19 -3.56
C ILE A 269 11.20 -25.78 -3.52
N ILE A 270 11.50 -24.58 -3.02
CA ILE A 270 12.83 -23.96 -3.05
C ILE A 270 13.40 -23.99 -1.63
N PRO A 271 14.60 -24.56 -1.43
CA PRO A 271 15.25 -24.53 -0.12
C PRO A 271 15.57 -23.09 0.26
N TYR A 272 15.31 -22.72 1.52
CA TYR A 272 15.55 -21.36 2.00
C TYR A 272 17.04 -20.98 1.98
N THR A 273 17.93 -21.97 1.97
CA THR A 273 19.39 -21.80 1.84
C THR A 273 19.83 -21.51 0.40
N SER A 274 18.92 -21.56 -0.59
CA SER A 274 19.25 -21.27 -1.98
C SER A 274 19.73 -19.83 -2.17
N PRO A 275 20.93 -19.60 -2.73
CA PRO A 275 21.39 -18.26 -3.08
C PRO A 275 20.47 -17.57 -4.08
N SER A 276 19.72 -18.32 -4.90
CA SER A 276 18.79 -17.75 -5.89
C SER A 276 17.59 -17.04 -5.26
N LEU A 277 17.34 -17.19 -3.95
CA LEU A 277 16.35 -16.40 -3.22
C LEU A 277 16.84 -14.98 -2.90
N LEU A 278 18.15 -14.69 -3.06
CA LEU A 278 18.72 -13.35 -2.98
C LEU A 278 18.41 -12.58 -4.27
N GLY A 279 17.28 -11.88 -4.28
CA GLY A 279 16.95 -10.92 -5.33
C GLY A 279 17.40 -9.48 -5.03
N GLY A 280 18.42 -9.29 -4.18
CA GLY A 280 18.59 -8.04 -3.41
C GLY A 280 19.85 -7.22 -3.61
N ASP A 281 20.84 -7.65 -4.40
CA ASP A 281 21.91 -6.74 -4.80
C ASP A 281 21.47 -5.94 -6.03
N VAL A 282 21.59 -4.63 -5.95
CA VAL A 282 21.15 -3.64 -6.96
C VAL A 282 21.74 -3.91 -8.36
N ASP A 283 22.80 -4.72 -8.44
CA ASP A 283 23.49 -5.11 -9.66
C ASP A 283 23.05 -6.47 -10.26
N ASN A 284 22.36 -7.32 -9.50
CA ASN A 284 21.88 -8.62 -10.00
C ASN A 284 20.44 -8.49 -10.50
N ILE A 285 20.15 -9.13 -11.64
CA ILE A 285 18.78 -9.25 -12.16
C ILE A 285 17.96 -9.98 -11.08
N ALA A 286 17.12 -9.23 -10.35
CA ALA A 286 16.34 -9.78 -9.26
C ALA A 286 15.48 -10.96 -9.77
N VAL A 287 15.86 -12.19 -9.42
CA VAL A 287 15.11 -13.37 -9.82
C VAL A 287 13.96 -13.55 -8.85
N SER A 288 12.73 -13.37 -9.33
CA SER A 288 11.55 -13.63 -8.54
C SER A 288 11.49 -15.10 -8.11
N PRO A 289 11.18 -15.42 -6.84
CA PRO A 289 10.93 -16.81 -6.43
C PRO A 289 9.82 -17.48 -7.23
N PHE A 290 8.89 -16.70 -7.80
CA PHE A 290 7.86 -17.22 -8.68
C PHE A 290 8.45 -17.77 -9.99
N THR A 291 9.43 -17.07 -10.56
CA THR A 291 10.18 -17.53 -11.73
C THR A 291 10.87 -18.85 -11.45
N LEU A 292 11.56 -18.96 -10.31
CA LEU A 292 12.31 -20.17 -9.93
C LEU A 292 11.42 -21.42 -9.81
N VAL A 293 10.22 -21.29 -9.27
CA VAL A 293 9.26 -22.41 -9.20
C VAL A 293 8.82 -22.85 -10.60
N PHE A 294 8.51 -21.91 -11.50
CA PHE A 294 8.12 -22.25 -12.87
C PHE A 294 9.27 -22.85 -13.68
N GLU A 295 10.50 -22.39 -13.47
CA GLU A 295 11.70 -23.00 -14.06
C GLU A 295 11.89 -24.42 -13.55
N LYS A 296 11.73 -24.66 -12.24
CA LYS A 296 11.80 -26.00 -11.64
C LYS A 296 10.68 -26.92 -12.12
N ALA A 297 9.53 -26.37 -12.51
CA ALA A 297 8.45 -27.12 -13.15
C ALA A 297 8.71 -27.44 -14.64
N GLY A 298 9.82 -26.96 -15.22
CA GLY A 298 10.22 -27.23 -16.61
C GLY A 298 9.55 -26.32 -17.64
N ILE A 299 9.03 -25.16 -17.24
CA ILE A 299 8.35 -24.23 -18.17
C ILE A 299 9.39 -23.37 -18.88
N ALA A 300 9.61 -23.65 -20.18
CA ALA A 300 10.66 -23.00 -20.98
C ALA A 300 10.55 -21.46 -21.07
N ALA A 301 9.35 -20.89 -20.94
CA ALA A 301 9.12 -19.44 -21.00
C ALA A 301 8.94 -18.79 -19.61
N ALA A 302 9.24 -19.50 -18.51
CA ALA A 302 8.99 -19.08 -17.14
C ALA A 302 9.52 -17.67 -16.84
N ALA A 303 10.80 -17.44 -17.10
CA ALA A 303 11.46 -16.17 -16.82
C ALA A 303 10.84 -14.98 -17.57
N SER A 304 10.61 -15.12 -18.89
CA SER A 304 10.03 -14.04 -19.68
C SER A 304 8.57 -13.76 -19.29
N VAL A 305 7.76 -14.79 -19.05
CA VAL A 305 6.36 -14.59 -18.64
C VAL A 305 6.30 -13.92 -17.26
N MET A 306 7.10 -14.39 -16.32
CA MET A 306 7.11 -13.81 -14.98
C MET A 306 7.64 -12.40 -14.93
N ASN A 307 8.73 -12.09 -15.63
CA ASN A 307 9.21 -10.71 -15.73
C ASN A 307 8.15 -9.79 -16.34
N ALA A 308 7.37 -10.25 -17.33
CA ALA A 308 6.27 -9.46 -17.87
C ALA A 308 5.17 -9.23 -16.83
N VAL A 309 4.78 -10.24 -16.07
CA VAL A 309 3.80 -10.11 -14.97
C VAL A 309 4.30 -9.15 -13.89
N ILE A 310 5.57 -9.25 -13.50
CA ILE A 310 6.17 -8.38 -12.48
C ILE A 310 6.20 -6.94 -13.00
N LEU A 311 6.56 -6.71 -14.27
CA LEU A 311 6.52 -5.39 -14.89
C LEU A 311 5.11 -4.79 -14.85
N THR A 312 4.07 -5.54 -15.24
CA THR A 312 2.69 -5.06 -15.11
C THR A 312 2.30 -4.77 -13.66
N SER A 313 2.90 -5.49 -12.71
CA SER A 313 2.65 -5.30 -11.28
C SER A 313 3.23 -4.03 -10.72
N VAL A 314 4.48 -3.76 -11.08
CA VAL A 314 5.23 -2.55 -10.74
C VAL A 314 4.54 -1.31 -11.33
N LEU A 315 4.17 -1.34 -12.61
CA LEU A 315 3.50 -0.22 -13.27
C LEU A 315 2.11 0.06 -12.67
N SER A 316 1.38 -0.99 -12.31
CA SER A 316 0.10 -0.87 -11.59
C SER A 316 0.27 -0.26 -10.21
N ALA A 317 1.28 -0.69 -9.43
CA ALA A 317 1.58 -0.11 -8.12
C ALA A 317 1.94 1.39 -8.22
N GLY A 318 2.81 1.76 -9.18
CA GLY A 318 3.18 3.17 -9.42
C GLY A 318 1.99 4.02 -9.86
N THR A 319 1.11 3.48 -10.72
CA THR A 319 -0.12 4.16 -11.14
C THR A 319 -1.08 4.36 -9.96
N SER A 320 -1.26 3.33 -9.14
CA SER A 320 -2.07 3.36 -7.92
C SER A 320 -1.54 4.37 -6.89
N GLY A 321 -0.23 4.43 -6.69
CA GLY A 321 0.42 5.40 -5.82
C GLY A 321 0.22 6.84 -6.29
N LEU A 322 0.39 7.10 -7.59
CA LEU A 322 0.15 8.43 -8.16
C LEU A 322 -1.33 8.83 -8.05
N TYR A 323 -2.25 7.89 -8.27
CA TYR A 323 -3.67 8.11 -8.01
C TYR A 323 -3.92 8.49 -6.53
N ALA A 324 -3.42 7.70 -5.58
CA ALA A 324 -3.62 7.93 -4.15
C ALA A 324 -3.07 9.29 -3.69
N SER A 325 -1.82 9.61 -4.06
CA SER A 325 -1.15 10.87 -3.72
C SER A 325 -1.88 12.10 -4.23
N THR A 326 -2.37 12.05 -5.47
CA THR A 326 -3.05 13.20 -6.08
C THR A 326 -4.37 13.52 -5.39
N ARG A 327 -5.12 12.49 -5.00
CA ARG A 327 -6.38 12.62 -4.28
C ARG A 327 -6.17 13.09 -2.85
N MET A 328 -5.13 12.58 -2.20
CA MET A 328 -4.74 13.01 -0.85
C MET A 328 -4.39 14.51 -0.83
N LEU A 329 -3.49 14.96 -1.71
CA LEU A 329 -3.13 16.38 -1.84
C LEU A 329 -4.33 17.27 -2.16
N TRP A 330 -5.20 16.82 -3.07
CA TRP A 330 -6.41 17.55 -3.42
C TRP A 330 -7.35 17.70 -2.23
N SER A 331 -7.58 16.64 -1.46
CA SER A 331 -8.41 16.67 -0.25
C SER A 331 -7.81 17.63 0.79
N MET A 332 -6.51 17.52 1.06
CA MET A 332 -5.82 18.45 1.96
C MET A 332 -5.91 19.90 1.50
N ALA A 333 -5.83 20.17 0.19
CA ALA A 333 -5.96 21.52 -0.34
C ALA A 333 -7.37 22.10 -0.16
N ASN A 334 -8.40 21.25 -0.23
CA ASN A 334 -9.79 21.63 0.07
C ASN A 334 -10.01 21.89 1.57
N GLU A 335 -9.29 21.17 2.44
CA GLU A 335 -9.32 21.35 3.89
C GLU A 335 -8.43 22.51 4.38
N GLY A 336 -7.74 23.21 3.47
CA GLY A 336 -6.82 24.31 3.81
C GLY A 336 -5.50 23.84 4.42
N GLN A 337 -5.20 22.56 4.31
CA GLN A 337 -3.98 21.89 4.79
C GLN A 337 -2.88 21.82 3.71
N ALA A 338 -3.18 22.17 2.46
CA ALA A 338 -2.21 22.27 1.38
C ALA A 338 -2.45 23.53 0.51
N PRO A 339 -1.49 23.96 -0.32
CA PRO A 339 -1.63 25.15 -1.14
C PRO A 339 -2.90 25.15 -2.00
N LYS A 340 -3.60 26.30 -2.05
CA LYS A 340 -4.87 26.45 -2.78
C LYS A 340 -4.77 26.12 -4.28
N ALA A 341 -3.58 26.18 -4.87
CA ALA A 341 -3.37 25.80 -6.27
C ALA A 341 -3.65 24.31 -6.52
N LEU A 342 -3.46 23.44 -5.52
CA LEU A 342 -3.62 21.99 -5.65
C LEU A 342 -5.07 21.52 -5.65
N ARG A 343 -6.02 22.39 -5.25
CA ARG A 343 -7.46 22.07 -5.26
C ARG A 343 -8.10 22.10 -6.65
N LYS A 344 -7.41 22.67 -7.64
CA LYS A 344 -7.94 22.86 -9.00
C LYS A 344 -8.05 21.51 -9.73
N ILE A 345 -9.26 21.18 -10.16
CA ILE A 345 -9.54 20.02 -11.02
C ILE A 345 -9.76 20.46 -12.47
N ASN A 346 -9.48 19.56 -13.41
CA ASN A 346 -9.84 19.77 -14.82
C ASN A 346 -11.28 19.29 -15.09
N ARG A 347 -11.80 19.51 -16.32
CA ARG A 347 -13.14 19.07 -16.75
C ARG A 347 -13.40 17.56 -16.62
N ARG A 348 -12.33 16.76 -16.48
CA ARG A 348 -12.35 15.30 -16.35
C ARG A 348 -12.31 14.84 -14.88
N GLY A 349 -12.32 15.79 -13.92
CA GLY A 349 -12.29 15.50 -12.48
C GLY A 349 -10.89 15.18 -11.94
N ILE A 350 -9.82 15.51 -12.66
CA ILE A 350 -8.44 15.18 -12.26
C ILE A 350 -7.76 16.38 -11.61
N PRO A 351 -7.17 16.25 -10.40
CA PRO A 351 -6.33 17.28 -9.76
C PRO A 351 -4.96 17.45 -10.46
N VAL A 352 -4.94 18.10 -11.62
CA VAL A 352 -3.74 18.16 -12.49
C VAL A 352 -2.53 18.77 -11.79
N ASN A 353 -2.71 19.82 -10.99
CA ASN A 353 -1.59 20.46 -10.28
C ASN A 353 -0.95 19.53 -9.25
N ALA A 354 -1.76 18.75 -8.51
CA ALA A 354 -1.26 17.73 -7.59
C ALA A 354 -0.58 16.57 -8.34
N LEU A 355 -1.11 16.20 -9.52
CA LEU A 355 -0.52 15.18 -10.38
C LEU A 355 0.87 15.57 -10.86
N VAL A 356 1.01 16.78 -11.42
CA VAL A 356 2.30 17.29 -11.89
C VAL A 356 3.30 17.41 -10.74
N LEU A 357 2.90 17.99 -9.60
CA LEU A 357 3.77 18.11 -8.43
C LEU A 357 4.28 16.75 -7.96
N THR A 358 3.38 15.77 -7.79
CA THR A 358 3.75 14.43 -7.32
C THR A 358 4.68 13.73 -8.32
N THR A 359 4.42 13.89 -9.62
CA THR A 359 5.24 13.30 -10.70
C THR A 359 6.64 13.89 -10.72
N ILE A 360 6.77 15.21 -10.54
CA ILE A 360 8.08 15.88 -10.45
C ILE A 360 8.84 15.38 -9.23
N ILE A 361 8.20 15.34 -8.06
CA ILE A 361 8.86 14.89 -6.82
C ILE A 361 9.26 13.43 -6.90
N GLY A 362 8.40 12.55 -7.43
CA GLY A 362 8.74 11.14 -7.66
C GLY A 362 9.86 10.97 -8.69
N GLY A 363 9.86 11.77 -9.75
CA GLY A 363 10.97 11.81 -10.72
C GLY A 363 12.29 12.26 -10.11
N LEU A 364 12.28 13.29 -9.26
CA LEU A 364 13.47 13.75 -8.52
C LEU A 364 13.97 12.69 -7.52
N ALA A 365 13.06 12.03 -6.80
CA ALA A 365 13.40 10.92 -5.93
C ALA A 365 13.98 9.73 -6.71
N PHE A 366 13.53 9.50 -7.95
CA PHE A 366 14.14 8.51 -8.82
C PHE A 366 15.57 8.93 -9.24
N LEU A 367 15.82 10.20 -9.53
CA LEU A 367 17.19 10.66 -9.85
C LEU A 367 18.19 10.39 -8.72
N THR A 368 17.75 10.37 -7.46
CA THR A 368 18.66 10.00 -6.35
C THR A 368 19.10 8.54 -6.42
N SER A 369 18.34 7.64 -7.06
CA SER A 369 18.77 6.25 -7.30
C SER A 369 19.90 6.10 -8.32
N ILE A 370 20.20 7.16 -9.08
CA ILE A 370 21.28 7.18 -10.08
C ILE A 370 22.48 7.96 -9.55
N PHE A 371 22.23 9.06 -8.84
CA PHE A 371 23.27 10.02 -8.45
C PHE A 371 23.58 10.02 -6.95
N GLY A 372 22.89 9.23 -6.14
CA GLY A 372 23.03 9.28 -4.68
C GLY A 372 22.38 8.12 -3.96
N ASP A 373 22.94 6.91 -4.12
CA ASP A 373 22.44 5.66 -3.52
C ASP A 373 22.12 5.80 -2.04
N GLN A 374 22.96 6.52 -1.30
CA GLN A 374 22.74 6.80 0.12
C GLN A 374 21.43 7.59 0.34
N MET A 375 21.21 8.67 -0.41
CA MET A 375 19.99 9.48 -0.33
C MET A 375 18.76 8.66 -0.73
N TYR A 376 18.89 7.82 -1.76
CA TYR A 376 17.82 6.92 -2.18
C TYR A 376 17.42 5.95 -1.07
N MET A 377 18.38 5.32 -0.40
CA MET A 377 18.13 4.43 0.74
C MET A 377 17.47 5.15 1.93
N TRP A 378 17.81 6.42 2.17
CA TRP A 378 17.15 7.23 3.21
C TRP A 378 15.69 7.50 2.84
N LEU A 379 15.41 7.87 1.59
CA LEU A 379 14.04 8.07 1.11
C LEU A 379 13.22 6.77 1.18
N LEU A 380 13.81 5.63 0.80
CA LEU A 380 13.17 4.32 0.89
C LEU A 380 12.75 3.96 2.30
N ASN A 381 13.66 4.10 3.27
CA ASN A 381 13.36 3.80 4.68
C ASN A 381 12.30 4.75 5.25
N ALA A 382 12.40 6.05 4.93
CA ALA A 382 11.40 7.03 5.31
C ALA A 382 10.01 6.65 4.77
N SER A 383 9.94 6.29 3.48
CA SER A 383 8.70 5.88 2.79
C SER A 383 8.08 4.64 3.42
N GLY A 384 8.86 3.58 3.62
CA GLY A 384 8.35 2.34 4.23
C GLY A 384 7.78 2.56 5.63
N MET A 385 8.47 3.36 6.45
CA MET A 385 8.00 3.77 7.78
C MET A 385 6.69 4.57 7.73
N SER A 386 6.56 5.49 6.76
CA SER A 386 5.38 6.32 6.58
C SER A 386 4.09 5.50 6.40
N GLY A 387 4.13 4.33 5.77
CA GLY A 387 2.97 3.44 5.64
C GLY A 387 2.42 2.95 6.98
N PHE A 388 3.29 2.49 7.89
CA PHE A 388 2.88 2.04 9.22
C PHE A 388 2.36 3.19 10.09
N ILE A 389 2.93 4.39 9.96
CA ILE A 389 2.42 5.60 10.62
C ILE A 389 0.98 5.90 10.12
N ALA A 390 0.72 5.75 8.82
CA ALA A 390 -0.62 5.92 8.27
C ALA A 390 -1.61 4.90 8.86
N TRP A 391 -1.19 3.64 9.01
CA TRP A 391 -2.00 2.60 9.63
C TRP A 391 -2.27 2.82 11.12
N ILE A 392 -1.29 3.35 11.88
CA ILE A 392 -1.53 3.85 13.24
C ILE A 392 -2.61 4.94 13.23
N GLY A 393 -2.54 5.88 12.27
CA GLY A 393 -3.55 6.91 12.07
C GLY A 393 -4.96 6.33 11.84
N ILE A 394 -5.08 5.28 11.02
CA ILE A 394 -6.34 4.56 10.79
C ILE A 394 -6.87 3.95 12.09
N ALA A 395 -6.03 3.21 12.83
CA ALA A 395 -6.43 2.53 14.05
C ALA A 395 -6.91 3.50 15.13
N VAL A 396 -6.17 4.59 15.35
CA VAL A 396 -6.54 5.65 16.31
C VAL A 396 -7.83 6.36 15.88
N SER A 397 -7.95 6.68 14.59
CA SER A 397 -9.15 7.35 14.06
C SER A 397 -10.39 6.47 14.22
N HIS A 398 -10.29 5.16 13.96
CA HIS A 398 -11.42 4.23 14.12
C HIS A 398 -11.84 4.08 15.58
N TYR A 399 -10.88 3.94 16.48
CA TYR A 399 -11.14 3.88 17.91
C TYR A 399 -11.91 5.12 18.41
N ARG A 400 -11.49 6.31 17.96
CA ARG A 400 -12.14 7.57 18.32
C ARG A 400 -13.47 7.79 17.61
N PHE A 401 -13.57 7.43 16.34
CA PHE A 401 -14.82 7.45 15.57
C PHE A 401 -15.92 6.71 16.30
N ARG A 402 -15.66 5.46 16.71
CA ARG A 402 -16.69 4.64 17.35
C ARG A 402 -17.15 5.20 18.69
N LYS A 403 -16.22 5.76 19.48
CA LYS A 403 -16.56 6.46 20.73
C LYS A 403 -17.36 7.73 20.47
N ALA A 404 -17.01 8.51 19.46
CA ALA A 404 -17.74 9.70 19.06
C ALA A 404 -19.15 9.38 18.55
N TYR A 405 -19.30 8.31 17.78
CA TYR A 405 -20.59 7.84 17.26
C TYR A 405 -21.56 7.52 18.40
N VAL A 406 -21.14 6.72 19.38
CA VAL A 406 -21.97 6.41 20.57
C VAL A 406 -22.21 7.65 21.43
N ALA A 407 -21.19 8.50 21.63
CA ALA A 407 -21.34 9.74 22.39
C ALA A 407 -22.30 10.75 21.74
N SER A 408 -22.57 10.63 20.44
CA SER A 408 -23.57 11.42 19.73
C SER A 408 -25.01 10.90 19.88
N GLY A 409 -25.22 9.82 20.64
CA GLY A 409 -26.54 9.22 20.87
C GLY A 409 -27.03 8.31 19.75
N ARG A 410 -26.18 7.98 18.78
CA ARG A 410 -26.54 7.11 17.64
C ARG A 410 -26.31 5.63 17.96
N GLU A 411 -27.21 4.79 17.46
CA GLU A 411 -27.10 3.35 17.64
C GLU A 411 -26.14 2.74 16.62
N ILE A 412 -25.26 1.85 17.09
CA ILE A 412 -24.28 1.18 16.26
C ILE A 412 -24.91 0.46 15.07
N ASP A 413 -26.13 -0.04 15.22
CA ASP A 413 -26.82 -0.82 14.21
C ASP A 413 -27.23 -0.01 12.99
N GLU A 414 -27.22 1.33 13.08
CA GLU A 414 -27.45 2.24 11.95
C GLU A 414 -26.29 2.25 10.94
N LEU A 415 -25.10 1.75 11.32
CA LEU A 415 -23.95 1.77 10.43
C LEU A 415 -24.06 0.72 9.32
N ALA A 416 -23.85 1.18 8.08
CA ALA A 416 -23.90 0.35 6.88
C ALA A 416 -22.89 -0.82 6.90
N TYR A 417 -21.75 -0.64 7.57
CA TYR A 417 -20.77 -1.67 7.81
C TYR A 417 -20.22 -1.57 9.23
N LYS A 418 -20.15 -2.71 9.92
CA LYS A 418 -19.73 -2.79 11.32
C LYS A 418 -18.46 -3.62 11.45
N ALA A 419 -17.40 -3.04 12.02
CA ALA A 419 -16.21 -3.81 12.37
C ALA A 419 -16.53 -4.70 13.59
N LYS A 420 -16.72 -6.00 13.34
CA LYS A 420 -17.20 -6.98 14.35
C LYS A 420 -16.32 -7.06 15.60
N TRP A 421 -15.01 -6.84 15.46
CA TRP A 421 -14.03 -7.02 16.53
C TRP A 421 -13.70 -5.72 17.27
N PHE A 422 -14.54 -4.70 17.18
CA PHE A 422 -14.32 -3.48 17.96
C PHE A 422 -14.52 -3.74 19.47
N PRO A 423 -13.63 -3.25 20.37
CA PRO A 423 -12.44 -2.43 20.14
C PRO A 423 -11.13 -3.22 19.94
N LEU A 424 -11.15 -4.54 20.08
CA LEU A 424 -9.95 -5.39 19.98
C LEU A 424 -9.19 -5.21 18.66
N GLY A 425 -9.90 -5.13 17.53
CA GLY A 425 -9.32 -4.99 16.20
C GLY A 425 -8.38 -3.79 16.06
N PRO A 426 -8.85 -2.54 16.23
CA PRO A 426 -7.97 -1.37 16.13
C PRO A 426 -6.88 -1.34 17.20
N VAL A 427 -7.12 -1.84 18.41
CA VAL A 427 -6.09 -1.89 19.48
C VAL A 427 -4.97 -2.86 19.15
N LEU A 428 -5.30 -4.06 18.66
CA LEU A 428 -4.33 -5.05 18.22
C LEU A 428 -3.55 -4.53 17.02
N ALA A 429 -4.23 -3.95 16.03
CA ALA A 429 -3.57 -3.37 14.86
C ALA A 429 -2.58 -2.27 15.23
N PHE A 430 -2.97 -1.38 16.16
CA PHE A 430 -2.10 -0.34 16.68
C PHE A 430 -0.86 -0.92 17.38
N GLY A 431 -1.05 -1.89 18.28
CA GLY A 431 0.05 -2.55 18.99
C GLY A 431 1.02 -3.26 18.05
N MET A 432 0.50 -3.98 17.05
CA MET A 432 1.31 -4.63 16.02
C MET A 432 2.09 -3.62 15.18
N CYS A 433 1.48 -2.50 14.76
CA CYS A 433 2.21 -1.45 14.05
C CYS A 433 3.35 -0.89 14.89
N LEU A 434 3.15 -0.67 16.20
CA LEU A 434 4.22 -0.24 17.10
C LEU A 434 5.34 -1.29 17.21
N ILE A 435 5.00 -2.57 17.27
CA ILE A 435 6.00 -3.66 17.27
C ILE A 435 6.81 -3.63 15.98
N VAL A 436 6.19 -3.44 14.81
CA VAL A 436 6.93 -3.36 13.54
C VAL A 436 7.84 -2.14 13.50
N ILE A 437 7.33 -0.97 13.90
CA ILE A 437 8.10 0.28 13.92
C ILE A 437 9.30 0.17 14.86
N LEU A 438 9.08 -0.25 16.11
CA LEU A 438 10.13 -0.34 17.13
C LEU A 438 11.06 -1.55 16.95
N GLY A 439 10.59 -2.60 16.28
CA GLY A 439 11.35 -3.79 15.96
C GLY A 439 12.21 -3.64 14.71
N GLN A 440 12.00 -2.57 13.92
CA GLN A 440 12.77 -2.32 12.71
C GLN A 440 14.26 -2.16 13.06
N ASN A 441 15.11 -2.90 12.34
CA ASN A 441 16.56 -2.88 12.53
C ASN A 441 17.00 -3.09 13.99
N TYR A 442 16.35 -4.01 14.72
CA TYR A 442 16.76 -4.35 16.10
C TYR A 442 18.22 -4.84 16.19
N GLN A 443 18.75 -5.42 15.10
CA GLN A 443 20.12 -5.90 15.01
C GLN A 443 21.15 -4.77 15.19
N ALA A 444 20.85 -3.56 14.71
CA ALA A 444 21.70 -2.39 14.92
C ALA A 444 21.87 -2.01 16.41
N VAL A 445 20.96 -2.45 17.28
CA VAL A 445 21.06 -2.26 18.74
C VAL A 445 21.71 -3.45 19.43
N LEU A 446 21.43 -4.67 18.97
CA LEU A 446 21.93 -5.91 19.59
C LEU A 446 23.34 -6.32 19.14
N SER A 447 23.91 -5.64 18.15
CA SER A 447 25.29 -5.86 17.70
C SER A 447 26.30 -5.42 18.76
N ASP A 448 27.54 -5.97 18.71
CA ASP A 448 28.62 -5.65 19.65
C ASP A 448 28.91 -4.15 19.79
N LYS A 449 28.60 -3.37 18.74
CA LYS A 449 28.57 -1.92 18.74
C LYS A 449 27.26 -1.44 18.14
N ILE A 450 26.66 -0.42 18.77
CA ILE A 450 25.44 0.21 18.27
C ILE A 450 25.73 0.90 16.93
N ASP A 451 25.04 0.50 15.88
CA ASP A 451 25.10 1.16 14.57
C ASP A 451 24.15 2.37 14.54
N TRP A 452 24.66 3.49 15.04
CA TRP A 452 23.94 4.76 15.06
C TRP A 452 23.53 5.25 13.67
N TYR A 453 24.33 4.97 12.66
CA TYR A 453 24.02 5.37 11.29
C TYR A 453 22.85 4.54 10.76
N GLY A 454 22.92 3.22 10.84
CA GLY A 454 21.82 2.33 10.42
C GLY A 454 20.52 2.60 11.16
N LEU A 455 20.58 2.89 12.47
CA LEU A 455 19.40 3.32 13.25
C LEU A 455 18.84 4.64 12.74
N THR A 456 19.68 5.64 12.51
CA THR A 456 19.22 6.95 12.00
C THR A 456 18.53 6.80 10.65
N VAL A 457 19.10 6.00 9.74
CA VAL A 457 18.51 5.74 8.42
C VAL A 457 17.19 4.98 8.53
N SER A 458 17.13 3.95 9.37
CA SER A 458 15.93 3.10 9.51
C SER A 458 14.75 3.87 10.10
N TYR A 459 15.03 4.80 11.03
CA TYR A 459 14.00 5.51 11.79
C TYR A 459 13.73 6.95 11.30
N ILE A 460 14.37 7.40 10.22
CA ILE A 460 14.26 8.78 9.74
C ILE A 460 12.82 9.26 9.48
N GLY A 461 11.92 8.35 9.13
CA GLY A 461 10.49 8.65 8.94
C GLY A 461 9.81 9.18 10.22
N LEU A 462 10.24 8.75 11.41
CA LEU A 462 9.64 9.17 12.68
C LEU A 462 9.93 10.64 13.00
N PRO A 463 11.19 11.13 13.01
CA PRO A 463 11.46 12.56 13.19
C PRO A 463 10.76 13.43 12.16
N LEU A 464 10.72 13.01 10.88
CA LEU A 464 10.03 13.75 9.82
C LEU A 464 8.53 13.88 10.12
N PHE A 465 7.86 12.77 10.48
CA PHE A 465 6.46 12.79 10.86
C PHE A 465 6.21 13.65 12.11
N LEU A 466 6.99 13.47 13.18
CA LEU A 466 6.84 14.25 14.41
C LEU A 466 7.07 15.74 14.19
N ALA A 467 8.05 16.11 13.35
CA ALA A 467 8.31 17.50 12.98
C ALA A 467 7.12 18.11 12.23
N THR A 468 6.54 17.41 11.26
CA THR A 468 5.34 17.89 10.55
C THR A 468 4.13 18.00 11.48
N TRP A 469 3.94 17.03 12.38
CA TRP A 469 2.82 17.02 13.32
C TRP A 469 2.92 18.13 14.37
N TRP A 470 4.04 18.20 15.10
CA TRP A 470 4.24 19.21 16.13
C TRP A 470 4.40 20.61 15.54
N GLY A 471 5.09 20.75 14.42
CA GLY A 471 5.22 22.03 13.72
C GLY A 471 3.84 22.63 13.38
N TYR A 472 2.95 21.83 12.79
CA TYR A 472 1.58 22.29 12.50
C TYR A 472 0.76 22.54 13.76
N LYS A 473 0.88 21.66 14.77
CA LYS A 473 0.17 21.79 16.04
C LYS A 473 0.52 23.08 16.77
N ILE A 474 1.80 23.44 16.81
CA ILE A 474 2.29 24.68 17.43
C ILE A 474 1.85 25.89 16.60
N ALA A 475 2.03 25.86 15.28
CA ALA A 475 1.71 26.97 14.40
C ALA A 475 0.20 27.29 14.35
N LYS A 476 -0.66 26.27 14.41
CA LYS A 476 -2.12 26.41 14.34
C LYS A 476 -2.83 26.26 15.67
N LYS A 477 -2.09 25.97 16.76
CA LYS A 477 -2.61 25.78 18.13
C LYS A 477 -3.81 24.83 18.17
N THR A 478 -3.74 23.74 17.42
CA THR A 478 -4.85 22.78 17.30
C THR A 478 -5.03 22.02 18.61
N LYS A 479 -6.26 21.55 18.84
CA LYS A 479 -6.62 20.74 20.00
C LYS A 479 -7.26 19.44 19.53
N VAL A 480 -7.18 18.45 20.41
CA VAL A 480 -7.91 17.19 20.29
C VAL A 480 -9.41 17.52 20.21
N VAL A 481 -10.08 17.04 19.16
CA VAL A 481 -11.50 17.30 18.93
C VAL A 481 -12.32 16.60 20.01
N PRO A 482 -13.24 17.25 20.75
CA PRO A 482 -14.11 16.59 21.71
C PRO A 482 -15.04 15.57 21.04
N LEU A 483 -15.27 14.42 21.67
CA LEU A 483 -16.03 13.31 21.06
C LEU A 483 -17.45 13.70 20.62
N HIS A 484 -18.14 14.57 21.36
CA HIS A 484 -19.50 15.01 21.06
C HIS A 484 -19.58 16.00 19.88
N GLU A 485 -18.47 16.67 19.55
CA GLU A 485 -18.41 17.64 18.44
C GLU A 485 -18.09 16.97 17.09
N CYS A 486 -17.53 15.76 17.12
CA CYS A 486 -17.06 15.06 15.92
C CYS A 486 -18.17 14.82 14.89
N ILE A 487 -19.33 14.31 15.32
CA ILE A 487 -20.45 13.91 14.44
C ILE A 487 -21.36 15.10 14.11
N GLN A 488 -21.58 16.03 15.05
CA GLN A 488 -22.37 17.25 14.81
C GLN A 488 -21.77 18.16 13.71
N ARG A 489 -20.47 18.02 13.44
CA ARG A 489 -19.76 18.71 12.36
C ARG A 489 -20.06 18.14 10.97
N GLU A 490 -20.52 16.89 10.88
CA GLU A 490 -20.86 16.24 9.61
C GLU A 490 -22.28 16.61 9.18
N ASP A 491 -23.26 16.60 10.08
CA ASP A 491 -24.65 16.93 9.77
C ASP A 491 -24.85 18.41 9.30
N LYS A 492 -23.83 19.26 9.46
CA LYS A 492 -23.82 20.69 9.08
C LYS A 492 -23.09 20.99 7.75
N LYS A 493 -22.45 20.00 7.13
CA LYS A 493 -21.78 20.12 5.82
C LYS A 493 -22.59 19.41 4.76
#